data_AF-A0A8S1V302-F1
#
_entry.id   AF-A0A8S1V302-F1
#
_cell.length_a   1.000
_cell.length_b   1.000
_cell.length_c   1.000
_cell.angle_alpha   90.00
_cell.angle_beta   90.00
_cell.angle_gamma   90.00
#
_symmetry.space_group_name_H-M   'P 1'
#
loop_
_entity.id
_entity.type
_entity.pdbx_description
1 polymer ?
#
loop_
_entity_poly.entity_id
_entity_poly.type
_entity_poly.pdbx_seq_one_letter_code
_entity_poly.pdbx_strand_id
1 'polypeptide(L)'
;MDLVTKQAQNNRKIPEAIFFENIDELISKNSVQRIMESLQEAYNKYKFMEAQLVKQRESMQNKLPEIERALSIVEHLEHQKEDEVVDFLITDTIYSKAVLPKENKTVALWLGANVMVEFQFNEAKGLLSYNKENASSNLRQFDEDIVFLKDQITTIEVNIARVYNANIRIQQTQQQQLQQQQAK
;
A
#
# COMPACT_ATOMS: atom_id res chain seq x y z
N MET A 1 9.43 15.23 21.57
CA MET A 1 10.72 14.95 20.89
C MET A 1 10.35 14.59 19.47
N ASP A 2 10.82 15.32 18.48
CA ASP A 2 10.48 15.01 17.09
C ASP A 2 11.31 13.79 16.68
N LEU A 3 10.69 12.61 16.68
CA LEU A 3 11.32 11.33 16.30
C LEU A 3 11.20 11.02 14.80
N VAL A 4 10.55 11.94 14.09
CA VAL A 4 10.10 11.79 12.72
C VAL A 4 10.23 13.16 12.06
N THR A 5 10.79 13.21 10.86
CA THR A 5 11.04 14.45 10.13
C THR A 5 9.71 15.08 9.72
N LYS A 6 9.56 16.40 9.92
CA LYS A 6 8.37 17.17 9.47
C LYS A 6 8.33 17.38 7.96
N GLN A 7 9.41 17.05 7.25
CA GLN A 7 9.49 17.11 5.80
C GLN A 7 9.08 15.74 5.23
N ALA A 8 7.85 15.70 4.73
CA ALA A 8 7.30 14.57 4.01
C ALA A 8 7.98 14.49 2.62
N GLN A 9 8.74 13.42 2.39
CA GLN A 9 9.53 13.29 1.15
C GLN A 9 8.86 12.41 0.09
N ASN A 10 7.78 11.71 0.44
CA ASN A 10 7.04 10.84 -0.47
C ASN A 10 5.68 11.47 -0.88
N ASN A 11 5.16 11.14 -2.08
CA ASN A 11 3.89 11.61 -2.65
C ASN A 11 2.71 11.51 -1.67
N ARG A 12 2.71 10.50 -0.80
CA ARG A 12 1.70 10.28 0.24
C ARG A 12 1.89 11.06 1.55
N LYS A 13 2.92 11.90 1.64
CA LYS A 13 3.29 12.66 2.84
C LYS A 13 3.53 11.79 4.08
N ILE A 14 4.07 10.59 3.87
CA ILE A 14 4.48 9.70 4.95
C ILE A 14 5.67 10.36 5.66
N PRO A 15 5.59 10.60 6.98
CA PRO A 15 6.70 11.16 7.74
C PRO A 15 7.92 10.22 7.72
N GLU A 16 9.13 10.76 7.58
CA GLU A 16 10.38 9.98 7.53
C GLU A 16 10.93 9.74 8.94
N ALA A 17 11.35 8.51 9.23
CA ALA A 17 12.00 8.14 10.47
C ALA A 17 13.39 8.77 10.56
N ILE A 18 13.67 9.42 11.69
CA ILE A 18 14.99 10.02 11.93
C ILE A 18 15.94 8.94 12.44
N PHE A 19 17.08 8.76 11.78
CA PHE A 19 18.17 7.95 12.32
C PHE A 19 18.96 8.74 13.36
N PHE A 20 19.09 8.20 14.58
CA PHE A 20 19.82 8.89 15.65
C PHE A 20 21.29 8.46 15.65
N GLU A 21 22.21 9.31 15.19
CA GLU A 21 23.64 9.00 15.22
C GLU A 21 24.17 8.87 16.66
N ASN A 22 23.87 9.84 17.53
CA ASN A 22 24.31 9.87 18.92
C ASN A 22 23.17 9.58 19.91
N ILE A 23 23.11 8.32 20.36
CA ILE A 23 22.05 7.83 21.25
C ILE A 23 22.35 8.16 22.72
N ASP A 24 23.62 8.29 23.09
CA ASP A 24 24.01 8.63 24.45
C ASP A 24 23.59 10.08 24.80
N GLU A 25 23.65 11.01 23.83
CA GLU A 25 23.13 12.37 24.00
C GLU A 25 21.58 12.38 24.10
N LEU A 26 20.92 11.49 23.34
CA LEU A 26 19.46 11.34 23.37
C LEU A 26 18.96 10.87 24.74
N ILE A 27 19.64 9.88 25.32
CA ILE A 27 19.31 9.27 26.62
C ILE A 27 19.69 10.17 27.79
N SER A 28 20.72 11.00 27.66
CA SER A 28 21.08 11.94 28.73
C SER A 28 20.07 13.09 28.87
N LYS A 29 19.41 13.48 27.78
CA LYS A 29 18.41 14.57 27.75
C LYS A 29 17.00 14.11 28.08
N ASN A 30 16.66 12.84 27.84
CA ASN A 30 15.30 12.31 27.97
C ASN A 30 15.26 10.96 28.69
N SER A 31 14.14 10.61 29.31
CA SER A 31 14.00 9.27 29.89
C SER A 31 13.95 8.20 28.80
N VAL A 32 14.80 7.17 28.94
CA VAL A 32 14.88 6.02 28.03
C VAL A 32 13.51 5.41 27.76
N GLN A 33 12.70 5.29 28.81
CA GLN A 33 11.37 4.70 28.72
C GLN A 33 10.43 5.49 27.80
N ARG A 34 10.44 6.83 27.87
CA ARG A 34 9.63 7.67 26.95
C ARG A 34 10.12 7.57 25.51
N ILE A 35 11.44 7.48 25.29
CA ILE A 35 12.01 7.30 23.95
C ILE A 35 11.55 5.96 23.36
N MET A 36 11.68 4.88 24.14
CA MET A 36 11.24 3.54 23.72
C MET A 36 9.74 3.49 23.41
N GLU A 37 8.90 4.05 24.28
CA GLU A 37 7.44 4.12 24.04
C GLU A 37 7.11 4.86 22.74
N SER A 38 7.78 5.99 22.51
CA SER A 38 7.51 6.81 21.33
C SER A 38 8.04 6.17 20.03
N LEU A 39 9.19 5.48 20.08
CA LEU A 39 9.70 4.69 18.95
C LEU A 39 8.79 3.50 18.64
N GLN A 40 8.26 2.83 19.66
CA GLN A 40 7.32 1.74 19.49
C GLN A 40 5.99 2.22 18.90
N GLU A 41 5.51 3.39 19.32
CA GLU A 41 4.32 4.02 18.74
C GLU A 41 4.53 4.34 17.25
N ALA A 42 5.69 4.92 16.89
CA ALA A 42 6.05 5.19 15.50
C ALA A 42 6.12 3.89 14.68
N TYR A 43 6.81 2.87 15.18
CA TYR A 43 6.90 1.55 14.56
C TYR A 43 5.51 0.96 14.25
N ASN A 44 4.61 0.98 15.24
CA ASN A 44 3.25 0.47 15.08
C ASN A 44 2.47 1.23 13.99
N LYS A 45 2.65 2.55 13.89
CA LYS A 45 2.04 3.37 12.83
C LYS A 45 2.56 2.98 11.45
N TYR A 46 3.88 2.84 11.28
CA TYR A 46 4.45 2.42 10.00
C TYR A 46 4.00 1.02 9.59
N LYS A 47 3.96 0.08 10.53
CA LYS A 47 3.46 -1.28 10.28
C LYS A 47 1.98 -1.31 9.88
N PHE A 48 1.16 -0.49 10.54
CA PHE A 48 -0.25 -0.36 10.18
C PHE A 48 -0.41 0.20 8.76
N MET A 49 0.35 1.25 8.42
CA MET A 49 0.35 1.84 7.08
C MET A 49 0.84 0.85 6.02
N GLU A 50 1.92 0.10 6.28
CA GLU A 50 2.43 -0.94 5.39
C GLU A 50 1.35 -1.98 5.09
N ALA A 51 0.72 -2.52 6.14
CA ALA A 51 -0.34 -3.52 5.99
C ALA A 51 -1.54 -2.99 5.19
N GLN A 52 -1.91 -1.72 5.38
CA GLN A 52 -2.99 -1.09 4.62
C GLN A 52 -2.62 -0.91 3.14
N LEU A 53 -1.39 -0.53 2.82
CA LEU A 53 -0.94 -0.37 1.44
C LEU A 53 -0.80 -1.70 0.71
N VAL A 54 -0.28 -2.73 1.38
CA VAL A 54 -0.20 -4.09 0.82
C VAL A 54 -1.59 -4.60 0.44
N LYS A 55 -2.61 -4.42 1.30
CA LYS A 55 -3.99 -4.80 0.98
C LYS A 55 -4.57 -4.03 -0.22
N GLN A 56 -4.32 -2.72 -0.29
CA GLN A 56 -4.78 -1.90 -1.44
C GLN A 56 -4.10 -2.33 -2.74
N ARG A 57 -2.80 -2.64 -2.67
CA ARG A 57 -2.01 -3.16 -3.78
C ARG A 57 -2.58 -4.49 -4.28
N GLU A 58 -2.81 -5.45 -3.40
CA GLU A 58 -3.41 -6.75 -3.78
C GLU A 58 -4.78 -6.58 -4.43
N SER A 59 -5.64 -5.71 -3.87
CA SER A 59 -6.93 -5.40 -4.48
C SER A 59 -6.78 -4.81 -5.89
N MET A 60 -5.82 -3.91 -6.10
CA MET A 60 -5.57 -3.31 -7.41
C MET A 60 -4.99 -4.33 -8.41
N GLN A 61 -4.10 -5.22 -7.96
CA GLN A 61 -3.55 -6.30 -8.78
C GLN A 61 -4.61 -7.27 -9.29
N ASN A 62 -5.66 -7.52 -8.50
CA ASN A 62 -6.78 -8.36 -8.93
C ASN A 62 -7.71 -7.63 -9.91
N LYS A 63 -7.90 -6.31 -9.76
CA LYS A 63 -8.77 -5.50 -10.63
C LYS A 63 -8.15 -5.19 -11.99
N LEU A 64 -6.84 -5.00 -12.06
CA LEU A 64 -6.15 -4.68 -13.31
C LEU A 64 -6.45 -5.69 -14.45
N PRO A 65 -6.32 -7.01 -14.25
CA PRO A 65 -6.64 -7.99 -15.29
C PRO A 65 -8.13 -8.04 -15.62
N GLU A 66 -9.03 -7.63 -14.72
CA GLU A 66 -10.46 -7.48 -15.04
C GLU A 66 -10.70 -6.34 -16.03
N ILE A 67 -10.04 -5.19 -15.81
CA ILE A 67 -10.11 -4.04 -16.73
C ILE A 67 -9.52 -4.41 -18.09
N GLU A 68 -8.39 -5.12 -18.11
CA GLU A 68 -7.78 -5.58 -19.36
C GLU A 68 -8.65 -6.58 -20.12
N ARG A 69 -9.28 -7.53 -19.41
CA ARG A 69 -10.27 -8.44 -20.02
C ARG A 69 -11.46 -7.68 -20.59
N ALA A 70 -12.01 -6.71 -19.85
CA ALA A 70 -13.12 -5.89 -20.34
C ALA A 70 -12.74 -5.13 -21.62
N LEU A 71 -11.54 -4.55 -21.66
CA LEU A 71 -11.03 -3.82 -22.83
C LEU A 71 -10.86 -4.76 -24.03
N SER A 72 -10.27 -5.94 -23.83
CA SER A 72 -10.13 -6.96 -24.87
C SER A 72 -11.47 -7.44 -25.43
N ILE A 73 -12.49 -7.56 -24.58
CA ILE A 73 -13.85 -7.92 -25.03
C ILE A 73 -14.43 -6.79 -25.87
N VAL A 74 -14.35 -5.54 -25.41
CA VAL A 74 -14.86 -4.38 -26.17
C VAL A 74 -14.18 -4.26 -27.54
N GLU A 75 -12.86 -4.48 -27.61
CA GLU A 75 -12.13 -4.50 -28.88
C GLU A 75 -12.56 -5.65 -29.80
N HIS A 76 -12.79 -6.86 -29.25
CA HIS A 76 -13.29 -8.00 -30.01
C HIS A 76 -14.68 -7.71 -30.60
N LEU A 77 -15.59 -7.18 -29.77
CA LEU A 77 -16.95 -6.84 -30.17
C LEU A 77 -17.00 -5.73 -31.24
N GLU A 78 -16.08 -4.76 -31.18
CA GLU A 78 -16.00 -3.70 -32.18
C GLU A 78 -15.56 -4.22 -33.56
N HIS A 79 -14.66 -5.21 -33.60
CA HIS A 79 -14.15 -5.79 -34.84
C HIS A 79 -15.00 -6.95 -35.38
N GLN A 80 -16.05 -7.32 -34.65
CA GLN A 80 -16.97 -8.38 -35.03
C GLN A 80 -17.74 -8.00 -36.30
N LYS A 81 -17.68 -8.86 -37.34
CA LYS A 81 -18.29 -8.62 -38.66
C LYS A 81 -19.57 -9.42 -38.92
N GLU A 82 -19.76 -10.49 -38.17
CA GLU A 82 -20.85 -11.46 -38.31
C GLU A 82 -21.47 -11.73 -36.95
N ASP A 83 -22.69 -12.26 -36.91
CA ASP A 83 -23.34 -12.61 -35.67
C ASP A 83 -22.58 -13.75 -34.98
N GLU A 84 -22.30 -13.60 -33.69
CA GLU A 84 -21.49 -14.54 -32.92
C GLU A 84 -22.35 -15.26 -31.89
N VAL A 85 -22.21 -16.58 -31.78
CA VAL A 85 -22.87 -17.36 -30.74
C VAL A 85 -21.94 -17.46 -29.54
N VAL A 86 -22.35 -16.86 -28.43
CA VAL A 86 -21.59 -16.84 -27.18
C VAL A 86 -22.31 -17.62 -26.09
N ASP A 87 -21.54 -18.19 -25.16
CA ASP A 87 -22.11 -18.75 -23.93
C ASP A 87 -22.27 -17.62 -22.92
N PHE A 88 -23.50 -17.13 -22.77
CA PHE A 88 -23.86 -16.03 -21.88
C PHE A 88 -24.06 -16.53 -20.45
N LEU A 89 -23.41 -15.86 -19.50
CA LEU A 89 -23.47 -16.16 -18.08
C LEU A 89 -24.80 -15.69 -17.47
N ILE A 90 -25.62 -16.61 -16.96
CA ILE A 90 -26.84 -16.29 -16.18
C ILE A 90 -26.52 -16.31 -14.68
N THR A 91 -25.68 -17.27 -14.27
CA THR A 91 -25.19 -17.43 -12.89
C THR A 91 -23.79 -18.05 -12.99
N ASP A 92 -22.99 -17.97 -11.93
CA ASP A 92 -21.59 -18.44 -11.89
C ASP A 92 -21.37 -19.86 -12.45
N THR A 93 -22.39 -20.73 -12.36
CA THR A 93 -22.35 -22.12 -12.85
C THR A 93 -23.32 -22.41 -14.01
N ILE A 94 -24.11 -21.43 -14.45
CA ILE A 94 -25.16 -21.61 -15.47
C ILE A 94 -24.92 -20.68 -16.65
N TYR A 95 -24.76 -21.29 -17.82
CA TYR A 95 -24.53 -20.61 -19.09
C TYR A 95 -25.64 -20.96 -20.07
N SER A 96 -26.01 -20.01 -20.92
CA SER A 96 -26.95 -20.21 -22.02
C SER A 96 -26.37 -19.71 -23.32
N LYS A 97 -26.64 -20.39 -24.42
CA LYS A 97 -26.25 -19.90 -25.75
C LYS A 97 -27.06 -18.65 -26.10
N ALA A 98 -26.36 -17.60 -26.48
CA ALA A 98 -26.94 -16.34 -26.94
C ALA A 98 -26.32 -15.96 -28.29
N VAL A 99 -27.10 -15.32 -29.15
CA VAL A 99 -26.62 -14.75 -30.41
C VAL A 99 -26.37 -13.27 -30.17
N LEU A 100 -25.15 -12.82 -30.41
CA LEU A 100 -24.79 -11.41 -30.34
C LEU A 100 -24.86 -10.80 -31.76
N PRO A 101 -25.83 -9.89 -32.02
CA PRO A 101 -26.00 -9.30 -33.33
C PRO A 101 -24.87 -8.32 -33.65
N LYS A 102 -24.35 -8.36 -34.89
CA LYS A 102 -23.32 -7.42 -35.37
C LYS A 102 -23.75 -5.95 -35.39
N GLU A 103 -25.06 -5.70 -35.35
CA GLU A 103 -25.62 -4.35 -35.36
C GLU A 103 -25.46 -3.64 -34.02
N ASN A 104 -25.15 -4.40 -32.95
CA ASN A 104 -24.92 -3.84 -31.64
C ASN A 104 -23.63 -3.02 -31.63
N LYS A 105 -23.72 -1.76 -31.19
CA LYS A 105 -22.60 -0.81 -31.16
C LYS A 105 -22.29 -0.28 -29.76
N THR A 106 -23.03 -0.79 -28.77
CA THR A 106 -23.00 -0.29 -27.41
C THR A 106 -22.72 -1.38 -26.40
N VAL A 107 -22.13 -0.98 -25.28
CA VAL A 107 -21.85 -1.84 -24.13
C VAL A 107 -22.33 -1.15 -22.86
N ALA A 108 -22.87 -1.92 -21.94
CA ALA A 108 -23.27 -1.42 -20.64
C ALA A 108 -22.14 -1.64 -19.62
N LEU A 109 -21.64 -0.55 -19.03
CA LEU A 109 -20.58 -0.58 -18.02
C LEU A 109 -21.13 -0.21 -16.65
N TRP A 110 -20.71 -0.94 -15.62
CA TRP A 110 -21.03 -0.65 -14.23
C TRP A 110 -20.03 0.36 -13.66
N LEU A 111 -20.51 1.54 -13.28
CA LEU A 111 -19.66 2.63 -12.75
C LEU A 111 -19.58 2.61 -11.22
N GLY A 112 -20.34 1.75 -10.56
CA GLY A 112 -20.48 1.69 -9.10
C GLY A 112 -21.71 2.45 -8.60
N ALA A 113 -21.89 2.49 -7.28
CA ALA A 113 -23.03 3.16 -6.62
C ALA A 113 -24.42 2.78 -7.20
N ASN A 114 -24.58 1.54 -7.64
CA ASN A 114 -25.79 1.03 -8.30
C ASN A 114 -26.13 1.71 -9.63
N VAL A 115 -25.12 2.24 -10.33
CA VAL A 115 -25.27 2.91 -11.63
C VAL A 115 -24.59 2.10 -12.73
N MET A 116 -25.37 1.81 -13.77
CA MET A 116 -24.93 1.24 -15.04
C MET A 116 -25.24 2.24 -16.16
N VAL A 117 -24.29 2.43 -17.07
CA VAL A 117 -24.44 3.37 -18.20
C VAL A 117 -24.05 2.66 -19.49
N GLU A 118 -24.83 2.92 -20.53
CA GLU A 118 -24.57 2.44 -21.88
C GLU A 118 -23.60 3.39 -22.59
N PHE A 119 -22.57 2.83 -23.21
CA PHE A 119 -21.53 3.56 -23.93
C PHE A 119 -21.36 3.00 -25.34
N GLN A 120 -21.00 3.86 -26.28
CA GLN A 120 -20.49 3.38 -27.57
C GLN A 120 -19.10 2.76 -27.38
N PHE A 121 -18.70 1.84 -28.27
CA PHE A 121 -17.40 1.15 -28.17
C PHE A 121 -16.21 2.11 -28.02
N ASN A 122 -16.20 3.23 -28.75
CA ASN A 122 -15.13 4.22 -28.65
C ASN A 122 -15.05 4.90 -27.27
N GLU A 123 -16.20 5.26 -26.69
CA GLU A 123 -16.27 5.88 -25.36
C GLU A 123 -15.89 4.86 -24.28
N ALA A 124 -16.38 3.63 -24.40
CA ALA A 124 -16.05 2.53 -23.50
C ALA A 124 -14.54 2.24 -23.49
N LYS A 125 -13.90 2.17 -24.67
CA LYS A 125 -12.43 2.02 -24.78
C LYS A 125 -11.70 3.18 -24.13
N GLY A 126 -12.14 4.42 -24.36
CA GLY A 126 -11.56 5.61 -23.74
C GLY A 126 -11.61 5.54 -22.21
N LEU A 127 -12.79 5.21 -21.67
CA LEU A 127 -13.00 5.07 -20.23
C LEU A 127 -12.18 3.93 -19.62
N LEU A 128 -12.19 2.74 -20.24
CA LEU A 128 -11.45 1.57 -19.77
C LEU A 128 -9.93 1.79 -19.86
N SER A 129 -9.44 2.46 -20.91
CA SER A 129 -8.02 2.80 -21.06
C SER A 129 -7.57 3.78 -20.00
N TYR A 130 -8.36 4.83 -19.75
CA TYR A 130 -8.10 5.79 -18.67
C TYR A 130 -8.09 5.10 -17.30
N ASN A 131 -9.05 4.22 -17.03
CA ASN A 131 -9.10 3.44 -15.80
C ASN A 131 -7.90 2.49 -15.66
N LYS A 132 -7.46 1.85 -16.75
CA LYS A 132 -6.27 1.01 -16.78
C LYS A 132 -5.00 1.81 -16.47
N GLU A 133 -4.84 2.98 -17.06
CA GLU A 133 -3.69 3.86 -16.82
C GLU A 133 -3.66 4.32 -15.35
N ASN A 134 -4.81 4.76 -14.82
CA ASN A 134 -4.93 5.13 -13.41
C ASN A 134 -4.64 3.96 -12.47
N ALA A 135 -5.20 2.78 -12.73
CA ALA A 135 -4.94 1.59 -11.93
C ALA A 135 -3.45 1.19 -11.96
N SER A 136 -2.82 1.27 -13.13
CA SER A 136 -1.39 0.99 -13.30
C SER A 136 -0.50 2.01 -12.58
N SER A 137 -0.83 3.30 -12.68
CA SER A 137 -0.13 4.38 -11.98
C SER A 137 -0.26 4.24 -10.46
N ASN A 138 -1.47 3.97 -9.96
CA ASN A 138 -1.72 3.71 -8.54
C ASN A 138 -0.95 2.49 -8.04
N LEU A 139 -0.88 1.41 -8.83
CA LEU A 139 -0.13 0.22 -8.45
C LEU A 139 1.37 0.53 -8.29
N ARG A 140 1.96 1.29 -9.22
CA ARG A 140 3.35 1.75 -9.12
C ARG A 140 3.59 2.61 -7.89
N GLN A 141 2.70 3.56 -7.61
CA GLN A 141 2.78 4.39 -6.40
C GLN A 141 2.71 3.54 -5.13
N PHE A 142 1.86 2.52 -5.09
CA PHE A 142 1.78 1.62 -3.94
C PHE A 142 3.06 0.80 -3.77
N ASP A 143 3.67 0.33 -4.86
CA ASP A 143 4.96 -0.37 -4.81
C ASP A 143 6.06 0.54 -4.22
N GLU A 144 6.18 1.77 -4.71
CA GLU A 144 7.14 2.77 -4.21
C GLU A 144 6.90 3.11 -2.73
N ASP A 145 5.64 3.34 -2.34
CA ASP A 145 5.27 3.64 -0.96
C ASP A 145 5.58 2.49 0.00
N ILE A 146 5.34 1.24 -0.43
CA ILE A 146 5.64 0.05 0.38
C ILE A 146 7.14 -0.09 0.58
N VAL A 147 7.95 0.14 -0.46
CA VAL A 147 9.42 0.14 -0.34
C VAL A 147 9.87 1.21 0.65
N PHE A 148 9.37 2.44 0.50
CA PHE A 148 9.68 3.52 1.43
C PHE A 148 9.34 3.15 2.88
N LEU A 149 8.14 2.61 3.13
CA LEU A 149 7.72 2.18 4.47
C LEU A 149 8.63 1.10 5.07
N LYS A 150 9.12 0.15 4.25
CA LYS A 150 10.07 -0.88 4.72
C LYS A 150 11.39 -0.27 5.18
N ASP A 151 11.89 0.74 4.47
CA ASP A 151 13.11 1.46 4.87
C ASP A 151 12.90 2.23 6.18
N GLN A 152 11.74 2.87 6.35
CA GLN A 152 11.39 3.56 7.60
C GLN A 152 11.25 2.60 8.79
N ILE A 153 10.62 1.44 8.56
CA ILE A 153 10.48 0.39 9.58
C ILE A 153 11.88 -0.10 10.00
N THR A 154 12.75 -0.41 9.05
CA THR A 154 14.12 -0.87 9.30
C THR A 154 14.91 0.17 10.12
N THR A 155 14.80 1.44 9.75
CA THR A 155 15.47 2.55 10.46
C THR A 155 15.02 2.63 11.93
N ILE A 156 13.72 2.48 12.18
CA ILE A 156 13.17 2.50 13.54
C ILE A 156 13.55 1.26 14.33
N GLU A 157 13.56 0.08 13.72
CA GLU A 157 14.01 -1.15 14.37
C GLU A 157 15.46 -1.03 14.85
N VAL A 158 16.35 -0.47 14.01
CA VAL A 158 17.73 -0.19 14.39
C VAL A 158 17.79 0.82 15.53
N ASN A 159 17.02 1.90 15.49
CA ASN A 159 16.96 2.88 16.58
C ASN A 159 16.49 2.25 17.89
N ILE A 160 15.43 1.43 17.87
CA ILE A 160 14.91 0.71 19.04
C ILE A 160 16.00 -0.19 19.62
N ALA A 161 16.66 -0.99 18.79
CA ALA A 161 17.72 -1.90 19.22
C ALA A 161 18.89 -1.14 19.87
N ARG A 162 19.30 -0.02 19.28
CA ARG A 162 20.42 0.77 19.81
C ARG A 162 20.05 1.48 21.12
N VAL A 163 18.83 1.99 21.28
CA VAL A 163 18.33 2.56 22.55
C VAL A 163 18.24 1.48 23.62
N TYR A 164 17.76 0.28 23.28
CA TYR A 164 17.72 -0.85 24.18
C TYR A 164 19.12 -1.27 24.66
N ASN A 165 20.09 -1.36 23.74
CA ASN A 165 21.48 -1.69 24.08
C ASN A 165 22.13 -0.64 25.00
N ALA A 166 21.86 0.64 24.75
CA ALA A 166 22.33 1.73 25.60
C ALA A 166 21.70 1.68 27.00
N ASN A 167 20.41 1.35 27.11
CA ASN A 167 19.73 1.16 28.39
C ASN A 167 20.39 0.05 29.22
N ILE A 168 20.69 -1.10 28.60
CA ILE A 168 21.38 -2.22 29.27
C ILE A 168 22.75 -1.79 29.77
N ARG A 169 23.55 -1.09 28.95
CA ARG A 169 24.87 -0.57 29.34
C ARG A 169 24.79 0.33 30.58
N ILE A 170 23.81 1.21 30.64
CA ILE A 170 23.61 2.11 31.79
C ILE A 170 23.27 1.30 33.04
N GLN A 171 22.36 0.32 32.94
CA GLN A 171 21.97 -0.52 34.08
C GLN A 171 23.12 -1.37 34.60
N GLN A 172 23.92 -1.97 33.71
CA GLN A 172 25.11 -2.76 34.09
C GLN A 172 26.15 -1.90 34.81
N THR A 173 26.39 -0.68 34.30
CA THR A 173 27.34 0.27 34.91
C THR A 173 26.88 0.67 36.32
N GLN A 174 25.58 0.95 36.51
CA GLN A 174 25.02 1.27 37.82
C GLN A 174 25.15 0.10 38.82
N GLN A 175 24.87 -1.13 38.38
CA GLN A 175 25.02 -2.31 39.24
C GLN A 175 26.48 -2.55 39.67
N GLN A 176 27.44 -2.38 38.75
CA GLN A 176 28.86 -2.51 39.07
C GLN A 176 29.32 -1.44 40.07
N GLN A 177 28.86 -0.20 39.93
CA GLN A 177 29.19 0.88 40.87
C GLN A 177 28.62 0.61 42.27
N LEU A 178 27.38 0.11 42.35
CA LEU A 178 26.75 -0.27 43.62
C LEU A 178 27.49 -1.42 44.31
N GLN A 179 27.92 -2.44 43.56
CA GLN A 179 28.72 -3.55 44.11
C GLN A 179 30.09 -3.10 44.63
N GLN A 180 30.76 -2.17 43.93
CA GLN A 180 32.05 -1.62 44.36
C GLN A 180 31.93 -0.71 45.60
N GLN A 181 30.79 -0.04 45.78
CA GLN A 181 30.53 0.75 47.00
C GLN A 181 30.18 -0.12 48.21
N GLN A 182 29.54 -1.28 48.00
CA GLN A 182 29.24 -2.22 49.09
C GLN A 182 30.45 -3.08 49.50
N ALA A 183 31.46 -3.19 48.63
CA ALA A 183 32.70 -3.91 48.89
C ALA A 183 33.82 -3.05 49.52
N LYS A 184 33.57 -1.76 49.75
CA LYS A 184 34.44 -0.82 50.49
C LYS A 184 33.86 -0.52 51.86
#